data_AF-A0A7K7UDR4-F1
#
_entry.id   AF-A0A7K7UDR4-F1
#
_cell.length_a   1.000
_cell.length_b   1.000
_cell.length_c   1.000
_cell.angle_alpha   90.00
_cell.angle_beta   90.00
_cell.angle_gamma   90.00
#
_symmetry.space_group_name_H-M   'P 1'
#
loop_
_entity.id
_entity.type
_entity.pdbx_description
1 polymer ?
#
loop_
_entity_poly.entity_id
_entity_poly.type
_entity_poly.pdbx_seq_one_letter_code
_entity_poly.pdbx_strand_id
1 'polypeptide(L)'
;MAMVCLSDFEAYAKKYLPKIAWDFFAAGADDCSTRDENILAYKRIRFRPRMLRDVSVMDIRTKLLGTEINFPVGIAPTGFHQLAWPDGEKSTARAAKAMNTCYIASTYSTCTLEEISAAAPGGLRWFQLYIHRNRAVSQQLVQRAEALGFQGLVLTADLPYTGKRRDDVRNGFRLPPHMKLKNLEGAFEVCKMSPLDPSVTWNDIYWLRSLTHLPIIIKGILTKEDAELAVRHGVQGIIVSNHGGRQLDGGPATIDALVEVVEAVQGRVEVYLDGGIRKGSDVLKALALGAKCVFIGRPALWGLAYKGEEGLQDVLRILQDEFRLSMALAGCASVSEIGRHLVQFSKL
;
A
#
# COMPACT_ATOMS: atom_id res chain seq x y z
N MET A 1 18.09 -17.26 12.45
CA MET A 1 18.47 -16.92 11.07
C MET A 1 18.60 -15.42 11.00
N ALA A 2 19.68 -14.88 10.46
CA ALA A 2 19.78 -13.44 10.25
C ALA A 2 18.75 -13.03 9.18
N MET A 3 18.03 -11.94 9.43
CA MET A 3 17.05 -11.39 8.50
C MET A 3 17.75 -10.31 7.68
N VAL A 4 18.13 -10.62 6.44
CA VAL A 4 18.96 -9.72 5.62
C VAL A 4 18.24 -9.21 4.38
N CYS A 5 17.11 -9.82 4.04
CA CYS A 5 16.24 -9.39 2.94
C CYS A 5 14.77 -9.71 3.24
N LEU A 6 13.85 -9.10 2.49
CA LEU A 6 12.41 -9.26 2.72
C LEU A 6 11.91 -10.70 2.53
N SER A 7 12.57 -11.52 1.71
CA SER A 7 12.22 -12.94 1.55
C SER A 7 12.53 -13.77 2.80
N ASP A 8 13.46 -13.34 3.66
CA ASP A 8 13.70 -14.01 4.94
C ASP A 8 12.51 -13.81 5.89
N PHE A 9 11.92 -12.60 5.89
CA PHE A 9 10.69 -12.30 6.64
C PHE A 9 9.51 -13.09 6.12
N GLU A 10 9.37 -13.21 4.80
CA GLU A 10 8.35 -14.05 4.18
C GLU A 10 8.49 -15.51 4.63
N ALA A 11 9.69 -16.08 4.55
CA ALA A 11 9.98 -17.44 4.97
C ALA A 11 9.73 -17.66 6.47
N TYR A 12 10.10 -16.70 7.31
CA TYR A 12 9.82 -16.72 8.73
C TYR A 12 8.30 -16.70 8.98
N ALA A 13 7.58 -15.75 8.40
CA ALA A 13 6.14 -15.61 8.55
C ALA A 13 5.41 -16.89 8.10
N LYS A 14 5.82 -17.50 6.99
CA LYS A 14 5.29 -18.78 6.51
C LYS A 14 5.48 -19.93 7.51
N LYS A 15 6.62 -19.95 8.21
CA LYS A 15 6.96 -21.00 9.16
C LYS A 15 6.23 -20.83 10.50
N TYR A 16 6.03 -19.60 10.97
CA TYR A 16 5.59 -19.33 12.34
C TYR A 16 4.16 -18.83 12.46
N LEU A 17 3.55 -18.28 11.40
CA LEU A 17 2.14 -17.93 11.45
C LEU A 17 1.26 -19.18 11.39
N PRO A 18 0.10 -19.18 12.09
CA PRO A 18 -0.92 -20.19 11.87
C PRO A 18 -1.30 -20.26 10.39
N LYS A 19 -1.52 -21.47 9.86
CA LYS A 19 -1.83 -21.70 8.44
C LYS A 19 -2.93 -20.77 7.92
N ILE A 20 -4.01 -20.59 8.69
CA ILE A 20 -5.14 -19.73 8.30
C ILE A 20 -4.74 -18.26 8.14
N ALA A 21 -3.81 -17.76 8.97
CA ALA A 21 -3.30 -16.39 8.87
C ALA A 21 -2.30 -16.25 7.71
N TRP A 22 -1.38 -17.21 7.57
CA TRP A 22 -0.43 -17.23 6.46
C TRP A 22 -1.16 -17.28 5.11
N ASP A 23 -2.06 -18.23 4.91
CA ASP A 23 -2.78 -18.41 3.65
C ASP A 23 -3.61 -17.15 3.31
N PHE A 24 -4.26 -16.53 4.31
CA PHE A 24 -4.99 -15.29 4.12
C PHE A 24 -4.09 -14.14 3.63
N PHE A 25 -2.91 -13.96 4.23
CA PHE A 25 -1.97 -12.92 3.85
C PHE A 25 -1.29 -13.21 2.51
N ALA A 26 -0.90 -14.46 2.25
CA ALA A 26 -0.20 -14.90 1.05
C ALA A 26 -1.12 -15.06 -0.17
N ALA A 27 -2.43 -15.20 0.03
CA ALA A 27 -3.39 -15.46 -1.04
C ALA A 27 -3.33 -14.41 -2.17
N GLY A 28 -3.48 -14.90 -3.39
CA GLY A 28 -3.93 -14.15 -4.56
C GLY A 28 -5.34 -14.61 -4.96
N ALA A 29 -5.92 -13.94 -5.95
CA ALA A 29 -7.17 -14.37 -6.56
C ALA A 29 -6.90 -15.54 -7.53
N ASP A 30 -7.85 -16.47 -7.59
CA ASP A 30 -7.92 -17.56 -8.55
C ASP A 30 -6.63 -18.38 -8.70
N ASP A 31 -5.91 -18.24 -9.81
CA ASP A 31 -4.66 -18.96 -10.10
C ASP A 31 -3.41 -18.20 -9.62
N CYS A 32 -3.61 -17.04 -8.99
CA CYS A 32 -2.58 -16.15 -8.47
C CYS A 32 -1.62 -15.61 -9.53
N SER A 33 -2.03 -15.60 -10.80
CA SER A 33 -1.19 -15.18 -11.92
C SER A 33 -0.72 -13.74 -11.76
N THR A 34 -1.61 -12.79 -11.48
CA THR A 34 -1.28 -11.38 -11.27
C THR A 34 -0.48 -11.16 -9.98
N ARG A 35 -0.71 -11.97 -8.93
CA ARG A 35 0.09 -11.91 -7.69
C ARG A 35 1.57 -12.21 -7.98
N ASP A 36 1.82 -13.26 -8.75
CA ASP A 36 3.17 -13.72 -9.06
C ASP A 36 3.82 -12.81 -10.11
N GLU A 37 3.03 -12.36 -11.09
CA GLU A 37 3.45 -11.44 -12.14
C GLU A 37 3.90 -10.08 -11.58
N ASN A 38 3.26 -9.58 -10.53
CA ASN A 38 3.72 -8.38 -9.82
C ASN A 38 5.19 -8.45 -9.36
N ILE A 39 5.71 -9.64 -9.05
CA ILE A 39 7.11 -9.84 -8.65
C ILE A 39 8.00 -10.02 -9.90
N LEU A 40 7.52 -10.77 -10.90
CA LEU A 40 8.28 -11.07 -12.11
C LEU A 40 8.50 -9.85 -12.99
N ALA A 41 7.52 -8.94 -13.05
CA ALA A 41 7.56 -7.75 -13.91
C ALA A 41 8.77 -6.85 -13.67
N TYR A 42 9.16 -6.65 -12.41
CA TYR A 42 10.36 -5.90 -12.08
C TYR A 42 11.64 -6.48 -12.72
N LYS A 43 11.69 -7.80 -12.97
CA LYS A 43 12.85 -8.45 -13.62
C LYS A 43 12.97 -8.10 -15.10
N ARG A 44 11.89 -7.67 -15.76
CA ARG A 44 11.91 -7.21 -17.15
C ARG A 44 12.48 -5.81 -17.32
N ILE A 45 12.63 -5.06 -16.23
CA ILE A 45 13.21 -3.71 -16.24
C ILE A 45 14.69 -3.77 -15.88
N ARG A 46 15.54 -3.20 -16.75
CA ARG A 46 17.00 -3.13 -16.57
C ARG A 46 17.46 -1.70 -16.30
N PHE A 47 18.47 -1.55 -15.44
CA PHE A 47 19.07 -0.25 -15.16
C PHE A 47 20.07 0.18 -16.22
N ARG A 48 20.23 1.50 -16.35
CA ARG A 48 21.22 2.20 -17.16
C ARG A 48 22.02 3.15 -16.24
N PRO A 49 22.87 2.61 -15.35
CA PRO A 49 23.58 3.40 -14.35
C PRO A 49 24.53 4.43 -14.98
N ARG A 50 24.75 5.53 -14.28
CA ARG A 50 25.65 6.61 -14.69
C ARG A 50 26.91 6.58 -13.82
N MET A 51 28.04 6.23 -14.44
CA MET A 51 29.32 6.10 -13.73
C MET A 51 29.95 7.45 -13.43
N LEU A 52 30.89 7.45 -12.47
CA LEU A 52 31.69 8.63 -12.08
C LEU A 52 30.84 9.85 -11.65
N ARG A 53 29.69 9.57 -11.01
CA ARG A 53 28.84 10.55 -10.34
C ARG A 53 29.24 10.59 -8.85
N ASP A 54 29.34 11.79 -8.29
CA ASP A 54 29.55 11.93 -6.84
C ASP A 54 28.27 11.54 -6.10
N VAL A 55 28.37 10.48 -5.29
CA VAL A 55 27.31 9.95 -4.43
C VAL A 55 27.78 9.87 -2.96
N SER A 56 28.80 10.64 -2.60
CA SER A 56 29.36 10.69 -1.24
C SER A 56 28.36 11.24 -0.22
N VAL A 57 27.49 12.15 -0.64
CA VAL A 57 26.38 12.69 0.14
C VAL A 57 25.08 12.40 -0.63
N MET A 58 24.12 11.75 0.04
CA MET A 58 22.88 11.32 -0.58
C MET A 58 21.67 11.88 0.16
N ASP A 59 20.67 12.33 -0.59
CA ASP A 59 19.35 12.71 -0.08
C ASP A 59 18.26 11.79 -0.66
N ILE A 60 17.80 10.86 0.17
CA ILE A 60 16.78 9.89 -0.21
C ILE A 60 15.36 10.34 0.20
N ARG A 61 15.20 11.52 0.80
CA ARG A 61 13.91 12.02 1.29
C ARG A 61 13.01 12.47 0.15
N THR A 62 11.70 12.43 0.38
CA THR A 62 10.70 12.95 -0.56
C THR A 62 9.53 13.55 0.22
N LYS A 63 8.51 14.03 -0.49
CA LYS A 63 7.26 14.52 0.09
C LYS A 63 6.07 13.77 -0.48
N LEU A 64 5.06 13.53 0.35
CA LEU A 64 3.73 13.07 -0.06
C LEU A 64 2.74 14.18 0.24
N LEU A 65 2.13 14.76 -0.80
CA LEU A 65 1.14 15.83 -0.66
C LEU A 65 1.61 16.98 0.26
N GLY A 66 2.91 17.30 0.20
CA GLY A 66 3.55 18.35 0.99
C GLY A 66 4.23 17.88 2.29
N THR A 67 3.92 16.70 2.82
CA THR A 67 4.54 16.18 4.05
C THR A 67 5.83 15.41 3.75
N GLU A 68 6.95 15.79 4.37
CA GLU A 68 8.24 15.12 4.19
C GLU A 68 8.26 13.72 4.84
N ILE A 69 8.87 12.76 4.12
CA ILE A 69 9.16 11.42 4.61
C ILE A 69 10.64 11.07 4.38
N ASN A 70 11.19 10.19 5.20
CA ASN A 70 12.63 9.88 5.19
C ASN A 70 13.10 9.18 3.91
N PHE A 71 12.23 8.42 3.24
CA PHE A 71 12.51 7.72 1.99
C PHE A 71 11.19 7.32 1.31
N PRO A 72 11.16 7.06 -0.02
CA PRO A 72 9.93 6.96 -0.81
C PRO A 72 9.24 5.59 -0.71
N VAL A 73 9.07 5.09 0.52
CA VAL A 73 8.37 3.83 0.82
C VAL A 73 7.43 4.02 2.00
N GLY A 74 6.13 3.90 1.77
CA GLY A 74 5.09 3.85 2.80
C GLY A 74 4.56 2.43 3.06
N ILE A 75 3.62 2.32 4.01
CA ILE A 75 2.94 1.07 4.34
C ILE A 75 1.51 1.11 3.78
N ALA A 76 1.20 0.16 2.91
CA ALA A 76 -0.10 0.01 2.25
C ALA A 76 -1.19 -0.40 3.26
N PRO A 77 -2.48 -0.16 2.97
CA PRO A 77 -3.55 -0.63 3.83
C PRO A 77 -3.68 -2.15 3.73
N THR A 78 -3.34 -2.82 4.82
CA THR A 78 -3.63 -4.24 5.05
C THR A 78 -4.59 -4.36 6.23
N GLY A 79 -5.54 -5.29 6.15
CA GLY A 79 -6.48 -5.56 7.24
C GLY A 79 -5.92 -6.60 8.22
N PHE A 80 -6.48 -6.60 9.43
CA PHE A 80 -6.29 -7.68 10.41
C PHE A 80 -4.85 -7.91 10.89
N HIS A 81 -4.11 -6.85 11.25
CA HIS A 81 -2.71 -7.00 11.65
C HIS A 81 -2.54 -7.84 12.93
N GLN A 82 -3.58 -7.97 13.77
CA GLN A 82 -3.55 -8.84 14.93
C GLN A 82 -3.40 -10.33 14.60
N LEU A 83 -3.67 -10.75 13.36
CA LEU A 83 -3.33 -12.10 12.88
C LEU A 83 -1.82 -12.32 12.76
N ALA A 84 -1.04 -11.24 12.59
CA ALA A 84 0.42 -11.31 12.51
C ALA A 84 1.09 -11.08 13.88
N TRP A 85 0.57 -10.16 14.68
CA TRP A 85 1.14 -9.79 15.97
C TRP A 85 0.09 -9.23 16.93
N PRO A 86 0.06 -9.57 18.23
CA PRO A 86 -1.00 -9.16 19.15
C PRO A 86 -1.26 -7.64 19.21
N ASP A 87 -0.23 -6.82 19.09
CA ASP A 87 -0.35 -5.35 19.11
C ASP A 87 -0.80 -4.75 17.76
N GLY A 88 -0.81 -5.56 16.69
CA GLY A 88 -1.41 -5.27 15.39
C GLY A 88 -1.04 -3.92 14.79
N GLU A 89 -2.06 -3.16 14.41
CA GLU A 89 -1.91 -1.87 13.74
C GLU A 89 -1.23 -0.81 14.62
N LYS A 90 -1.24 -0.94 15.96
CA LYS A 90 -0.50 -0.05 16.86
C LYS A 90 1.01 -0.18 16.65
N SER A 91 1.52 -1.42 16.52
CA SER A 91 2.92 -1.67 16.17
C SER A 91 3.26 -1.10 14.79
N THR A 92 2.35 -1.22 13.83
CA THR A 92 2.52 -0.62 12.49
C THR A 92 2.63 0.90 12.55
N ALA A 93 1.75 1.55 13.30
CA ALA A 93 1.75 3.00 13.45
C ALA A 93 3.04 3.51 14.12
N ARG A 94 3.51 2.83 15.17
CA ARG A 94 4.77 3.18 15.84
C ARG A 94 5.98 2.98 14.93
N ALA A 95 6.06 1.85 14.22
CA ALA A 95 7.14 1.60 13.26
C ALA A 95 7.17 2.64 12.13
N ALA A 96 6.01 3.00 11.57
CA ALA A 96 5.90 4.02 10.54
C ALA A 96 6.36 5.39 11.03
N LYS A 97 5.96 5.78 12.25
CA LYS A 97 6.42 7.02 12.89
C LYS A 97 7.92 7.00 13.16
N ALA A 98 8.46 5.90 13.69
CA ALA A 98 9.90 5.75 13.96
C ALA A 98 10.75 5.88 12.69
N MET A 99 10.25 5.36 11.57
CA MET A 99 10.90 5.47 10.25
C MET A 99 10.55 6.76 9.50
N ASN A 100 9.72 7.64 10.08
CA ASN A 100 9.16 8.85 9.46
C ASN A 100 8.64 8.58 8.03
N THR A 101 7.69 7.66 7.91
CA THR A 101 7.01 7.34 6.66
C THR A 101 5.49 7.27 6.83
N CYS A 102 4.77 7.24 5.72
CA CYS A 102 3.32 7.16 5.69
C CYS A 102 2.82 5.75 6.00
N TYR A 103 1.89 5.65 6.95
CA TYR A 103 1.07 4.45 7.17
C TYR A 103 -0.36 4.70 6.70
N ILE A 104 -0.85 3.88 5.76
CA ILE A 104 -2.26 3.88 5.37
C ILE A 104 -3.01 2.86 6.23
N ALA A 105 -3.80 3.31 7.20
CA ALA A 105 -4.61 2.44 8.06
C ALA A 105 -5.83 1.90 7.29
N SER A 106 -6.20 0.63 7.48
CA SER A 106 -7.32 0.02 6.77
C SER A 106 -8.66 0.27 7.45
N THR A 107 -9.74 0.35 6.66
CA THR A 107 -11.11 0.20 7.17
C THR A 107 -11.28 -1.10 7.97
N TYR A 108 -10.60 -2.19 7.56
CA TYR A 108 -10.65 -3.50 8.20
C TYR A 108 -9.51 -3.76 9.20
N SER A 109 -9.11 -2.71 9.93
CA SER A 109 -8.15 -2.85 11.03
C SER A 109 -8.73 -3.53 12.26
N THR A 110 -7.88 -4.29 12.96
CA THR A 110 -8.16 -4.92 14.26
C THR A 110 -7.92 -4.00 15.46
N CYS A 111 -7.37 -2.82 15.23
CA CYS A 111 -7.38 -1.70 16.17
C CYS A 111 -8.28 -0.58 15.66
N THR A 112 -8.84 0.24 16.57
CA THR A 112 -9.61 1.42 16.16
C THR A 112 -8.70 2.53 15.61
N LEU A 113 -9.28 3.49 14.89
CA LEU A 113 -8.55 4.69 14.46
C LEU A 113 -7.99 5.48 15.66
N GLU A 114 -8.70 5.51 16.79
CA GLU A 114 -8.26 6.16 18.02
C GLU A 114 -7.05 5.43 18.62
N GLU A 115 -7.09 4.10 18.72
CA GLU A 115 -5.96 3.29 19.20
C GLU A 115 -4.72 3.47 18.30
N ILE A 116 -4.93 3.49 16.98
CA ILE A 116 -3.86 3.74 16.00
C ILE A 116 -3.31 5.17 16.13
N SER A 117 -4.18 6.17 16.30
CA SER A 117 -3.77 7.56 16.44
C SER A 117 -2.95 7.78 17.71
N ALA A 118 -3.45 7.26 18.84
CA ALA A 118 -2.84 7.35 20.16
C ALA A 118 -1.53 6.56 20.28
N ALA A 119 -1.38 5.44 19.56
CA ALA A 119 -0.16 4.64 19.59
C ALA A 119 1.05 5.38 19.00
N ALA A 120 0.85 6.30 18.06
CA ALA A 120 1.92 7.03 17.39
C ALA A 120 1.57 8.51 17.10
N PRO A 121 1.35 9.36 18.12
CA PRO A 121 0.87 10.73 17.91
C PRO A 121 1.80 11.52 16.98
N GLY A 122 1.24 12.28 16.03
CA GLY A 122 2.03 13.04 15.05
C GLY A 122 2.64 12.22 13.90
N GLY A 123 2.46 10.90 13.86
CA GLY A 123 2.88 10.09 12.70
C GLY A 123 2.05 10.40 11.45
N LEU A 124 2.69 10.44 10.28
CA LEU A 124 2.00 10.60 8.99
C LEU A 124 1.13 9.38 8.71
N ARG A 125 -0.19 9.60 8.74
CA ARG A 125 -1.18 8.53 8.53
C ARG A 125 -2.23 8.96 7.52
N TRP A 126 -2.53 8.08 6.60
CA TRP A 126 -3.72 8.16 5.75
C TRP A 126 -4.70 7.07 6.16
N PHE A 127 -5.97 7.26 5.82
CA PHE A 127 -7.02 6.29 6.12
C PHE A 127 -7.58 5.72 4.83
N GLN A 128 -7.53 4.41 4.66
CA GLN A 128 -8.15 3.71 3.55
C GLN A 128 -9.63 3.45 3.84
N LEU A 129 -10.48 3.90 2.92
CA LEU A 129 -11.93 3.78 2.98
C LEU A 129 -12.45 2.78 1.94
N TYR A 130 -13.36 1.90 2.37
CA TYR A 130 -14.38 1.33 1.50
C TYR A 130 -15.70 2.08 1.68
N ILE A 131 -16.42 2.29 0.59
CA ILE A 131 -17.78 2.79 0.65
C ILE A 131 -18.73 1.64 0.95
N HIS A 132 -19.47 1.76 2.04
CA HIS A 132 -20.43 0.76 2.50
C HIS A 132 -21.83 1.12 2.00
N ARG A 133 -22.70 0.11 1.88
CA ARG A 133 -24.12 0.31 1.51
C ARG A 133 -24.81 1.30 2.43
N ASN A 134 -24.52 1.18 3.74
CA ASN A 134 -24.90 2.19 4.69
C ASN A 134 -23.89 3.35 4.64
N ARG A 135 -24.22 4.39 3.86
CA ARG A 135 -23.37 5.57 3.67
C ARG A 135 -23.05 6.32 4.97
N ALA A 136 -23.91 6.21 5.99
CA ALA A 136 -23.66 6.81 7.30
C ALA A 136 -22.43 6.19 7.98
N VAL A 137 -22.16 4.90 7.78
CA VAL A 137 -20.95 4.24 8.32
C VAL A 137 -19.70 4.84 7.69
N SER A 138 -19.68 4.95 6.35
CA SER A 138 -18.56 5.57 5.64
C SER A 138 -18.38 7.05 6.03
N GLN A 139 -19.46 7.81 6.18
CA GLN A 139 -19.41 9.19 6.65
C GLN A 139 -18.80 9.30 8.06
N GLN A 140 -19.23 8.48 9.01
CA GLN A 140 -18.69 8.48 10.36
C GLN A 140 -17.20 8.14 10.39
N LEU A 141 -16.76 7.18 9.57
CA LEU A 141 -15.35 6.81 9.47
C LEU A 141 -14.50 7.95 8.92
N VAL A 142 -14.98 8.64 7.88
CA VAL A 142 -14.29 9.82 7.31
C VAL A 142 -14.13 10.92 8.35
N GLN A 143 -15.24 11.29 9.02
CA GLN A 143 -15.23 12.34 10.05
C GLN A 143 -14.33 11.98 11.23
N ARG A 144 -14.35 10.71 11.68
CA ARG A 144 -13.45 10.21 12.74
C ARG A 144 -11.98 10.29 12.32
N ALA A 145 -11.65 9.88 11.09
CA ALA A 145 -10.28 9.94 10.60
C ALA A 145 -9.76 11.39 10.56
N GLU A 146 -10.55 12.33 10.05
CA GLU A 146 -10.19 13.75 10.01
C GLU A 146 -10.02 14.34 11.42
N ALA A 147 -10.95 14.07 12.34
CA ALA A 147 -10.86 14.51 13.73
C ALA A 147 -9.62 13.96 14.48
N LEU A 148 -9.13 12.79 14.07
CA LEU A 148 -7.95 12.14 14.66
C LEU A 148 -6.62 12.56 14.01
N GLY A 149 -6.65 13.52 13.08
CA GLY A 149 -5.46 14.08 12.43
C GLY A 149 -4.84 13.17 11.37
N PHE A 150 -5.64 12.27 10.77
CA PHE A 150 -5.22 11.63 9.51
C PHE A 150 -5.09 12.69 8.42
N GLN A 151 -4.12 12.52 7.52
CA GLN A 151 -3.71 13.56 6.55
C GLN A 151 -4.12 13.24 5.11
N GLY A 152 -4.93 12.20 4.90
CA GLY A 152 -5.37 11.78 3.57
C GLY A 152 -6.37 10.64 3.64
N LEU A 153 -7.29 10.63 2.67
CA LEU A 153 -8.33 9.61 2.52
C LEU A 153 -8.06 8.79 1.25
N VAL A 154 -7.78 7.50 1.41
CA VAL A 154 -7.48 6.59 0.31
C VAL A 154 -8.74 5.79 -0.04
N LEU A 155 -9.48 6.19 -1.07
CA LEU A 155 -10.62 5.45 -1.56
C LEU A 155 -10.14 4.24 -2.38
N THR A 156 -10.50 3.04 -1.96
CA THR A 156 -10.21 1.82 -2.74
C THR A 156 -11.35 1.53 -3.71
N ALA A 157 -11.06 1.60 -5.02
CA ALA A 157 -12.04 1.49 -6.10
C ALA A 157 -12.12 0.08 -6.73
N ASP A 158 -11.14 -0.78 -6.48
CA ASP A 158 -10.99 -2.10 -7.12
C ASP A 158 -11.70 -3.26 -6.39
N LEU A 159 -12.59 -2.96 -5.44
CA LEU A 159 -13.26 -3.96 -4.59
C LEU A 159 -14.79 -3.73 -4.51
N PRO A 160 -15.54 -3.79 -5.62
CA PRO A 160 -17.00 -3.85 -5.57
C PRO A 160 -17.48 -5.20 -5.00
N TYR A 161 -16.72 -6.27 -5.24
CA TYR A 161 -16.87 -7.60 -4.66
C TYR A 161 -15.48 -8.14 -4.30
N THR A 162 -15.42 -9.05 -3.32
CA THR A 162 -14.16 -9.69 -2.92
C THR A 162 -13.73 -10.72 -3.97
N GLY A 163 -12.51 -10.60 -4.49
CA GLY A 163 -11.89 -11.58 -5.36
C GLY A 163 -11.78 -12.98 -4.73
N LYS A 164 -11.80 -14.01 -5.58
CA LYS A 164 -11.90 -15.41 -5.14
C LYS A 164 -10.54 -15.97 -4.72
N ARG A 165 -10.26 -15.93 -3.43
CA ARG A 165 -9.02 -16.47 -2.83
C ARG A 165 -9.24 -17.92 -2.44
N ARG A 166 -8.73 -18.85 -3.25
CA ARG A 166 -9.08 -20.29 -3.12
C ARG A 166 -8.65 -20.89 -1.78
N ASP A 167 -7.53 -20.45 -1.21
CA ASP A 167 -7.09 -20.92 0.11
C ASP A 167 -7.98 -20.39 1.25
N ASP A 168 -8.46 -19.14 1.16
CA ASP A 168 -9.47 -18.62 2.11
C ASP A 168 -10.75 -19.47 2.06
N VAL A 169 -11.18 -19.89 0.86
CA VAL A 169 -12.36 -20.74 0.67
C VAL A 169 -12.12 -22.14 1.26
N ARG A 170 -10.98 -22.78 0.95
CA ARG A 170 -10.63 -24.12 1.46
C ARG A 170 -10.54 -24.15 2.98
N ASN A 171 -9.96 -23.10 3.56
CA ASN A 171 -9.78 -22.98 5.01
C ASN A 171 -11.04 -22.48 5.71
N GLY A 172 -12.09 -22.08 4.97
CA GLY A 172 -13.29 -21.46 5.54
C GLY A 172 -12.96 -20.21 6.36
N PHE A 173 -12.10 -19.33 5.84
CA PHE A 173 -11.52 -18.22 6.59
C PHE A 173 -12.60 -17.40 7.33
N ARG A 174 -12.41 -17.29 8.65
CA ARG A 174 -13.14 -16.42 9.56
C ARG A 174 -12.11 -15.74 10.47
N LEU A 175 -12.41 -14.53 10.89
CA LEU A 175 -11.64 -13.94 11.98
C LEU A 175 -11.77 -14.80 13.24
N PRO A 176 -10.67 -15.03 13.99
CA PRO A 176 -10.74 -15.68 15.29
C PRO A 176 -11.78 -14.99 16.20
N PRO A 177 -12.56 -15.72 17.03
CA PRO A 177 -13.68 -15.12 17.79
C PRO A 177 -13.29 -13.99 18.75
N HIS A 178 -12.04 -13.98 19.21
CA HIS A 178 -11.50 -12.93 20.09
C HIS A 178 -11.07 -11.66 19.34
N MET A 179 -11.06 -11.68 18.00
CA MET A 179 -10.74 -10.53 17.14
C MET A 179 -12.01 -9.96 16.53
N LYS A 180 -12.08 -8.63 16.44
CA LYS A 180 -13.21 -7.90 15.86
C LYS A 180 -12.72 -6.84 14.88
N LEU A 181 -13.58 -6.50 13.94
CA LEU A 181 -13.45 -5.30 13.12
C LEU A 181 -13.84 -4.08 13.97
N LYS A 182 -12.90 -3.59 14.79
CA LYS A 182 -13.22 -2.59 15.83
C LYS A 182 -13.77 -1.28 15.26
N ASN A 183 -13.36 -0.88 14.06
CA ASN A 183 -13.90 0.32 13.39
C ASN A 183 -15.37 0.17 12.97
N LEU A 184 -15.88 -1.05 12.89
CA LEU A 184 -17.20 -1.40 12.36
C LEU A 184 -18.06 -2.13 13.39
N GLU A 185 -17.65 -2.12 14.66
CA GLU A 185 -18.41 -2.73 15.74
C GLU A 185 -19.76 -2.04 15.87
N GLY A 186 -20.86 -2.82 15.90
CA GLY A 186 -22.23 -2.32 15.87
C GLY A 186 -22.73 -1.81 14.52
N ALA A 187 -21.89 -1.72 13.48
CA ALA A 187 -22.28 -1.14 12.19
C ALA A 187 -23.08 -2.07 11.26
N PHE A 188 -23.05 -3.39 11.49
CA PHE A 188 -23.59 -4.39 10.57
C PHE A 188 -24.56 -5.41 11.19
N GLU A 189 -25.22 -5.07 12.30
CA GLU A 189 -26.05 -6.02 13.06
C GLU A 189 -27.24 -6.65 12.28
N VAL A 190 -27.50 -6.27 11.01
CA VAL A 190 -28.72 -6.72 10.28
C VAL A 190 -28.49 -7.23 8.85
N CYS A 191 -27.28 -7.25 8.29
CA CYS A 191 -27.13 -7.58 6.85
C CYS A 191 -26.48 -8.95 6.57
N LYS A 192 -27.24 -9.86 5.94
CA LYS A 192 -26.73 -11.12 5.35
C LYS A 192 -25.90 -10.89 4.07
N MET A 193 -25.89 -9.67 3.54
CA MET A 193 -25.16 -9.28 2.32
C MET A 193 -23.80 -8.67 2.64
N SER A 194 -22.90 -8.65 1.66
CA SER A 194 -21.63 -7.91 1.77
C SER A 194 -21.90 -6.45 2.17
N PRO A 195 -21.20 -5.92 3.20
CA PRO A 195 -21.41 -4.55 3.67
C PRO A 195 -20.95 -3.49 2.65
N LEU A 196 -20.15 -3.90 1.66
CA LEU A 196 -19.61 -3.06 0.60
C LEU A 196 -20.69 -2.71 -0.43
N ASP A 197 -20.63 -1.49 -0.94
CA ASP A 197 -21.54 -1.00 -1.98
C ASP A 197 -20.94 -1.21 -3.39
N PRO A 198 -21.48 -2.15 -4.20
CA PRO A 198 -21.00 -2.35 -5.57
C PRO A 198 -21.51 -1.30 -6.55
N SER A 199 -22.40 -0.38 -6.14
CA SER A 199 -22.94 0.68 -6.98
C SER A 199 -22.14 1.99 -6.92
N VAL A 200 -20.95 1.96 -6.34
CA VAL A 200 -20.04 3.10 -6.30
C VAL A 200 -19.60 3.47 -7.72
N THR A 201 -19.61 4.76 -8.00
CA THR A 201 -19.27 5.39 -9.28
C THR A 201 -18.34 6.59 -9.05
N TRP A 202 -17.89 7.21 -10.13
CA TRP A 202 -17.12 8.45 -10.07
C TRP A 202 -17.88 9.62 -9.40
N ASN A 203 -19.23 9.61 -9.42
CA ASN A 203 -20.04 10.62 -8.74
C ASN A 203 -19.85 10.59 -7.21
N ASP A 204 -19.49 9.45 -6.64
CA ASP A 204 -19.27 9.29 -5.21
C ASP A 204 -18.03 10.06 -4.72
N ILE A 205 -17.12 10.46 -5.62
CA ILE A 205 -16.02 11.36 -5.29
C ILE A 205 -16.56 12.74 -4.88
N TYR A 206 -17.59 13.27 -5.56
CA TYR A 206 -18.21 14.53 -5.17
C TYR A 206 -18.88 14.42 -3.79
N TRP A 207 -19.52 13.29 -3.52
CA TRP A 207 -20.07 13.00 -2.19
C TRP A 207 -18.97 12.97 -1.12
N LEU A 208 -17.87 12.24 -1.33
CA LEU A 208 -16.76 12.22 -0.38
C LEU A 208 -16.16 13.62 -0.15
N ARG A 209 -15.97 14.41 -1.21
CA ARG A 209 -15.48 15.79 -1.10
C ARG A 209 -16.43 16.71 -0.34
N SER A 210 -17.73 16.42 -0.31
CA SER A 210 -18.68 17.16 0.54
C SER A 210 -18.56 16.81 2.02
N LEU A 211 -17.89 15.72 2.37
CA LEU A 211 -17.77 15.22 3.74
C LEU A 211 -16.45 15.57 4.44
N THR A 212 -15.38 15.88 3.69
CA THR A 212 -14.03 16.04 4.26
C THR A 212 -13.20 17.07 3.50
N HIS A 213 -12.23 17.67 4.20
CA HIS A 213 -11.19 18.50 3.59
C HIS A 213 -9.88 17.74 3.34
N LEU A 214 -9.80 16.47 3.74
CA LEU A 214 -8.64 15.64 3.48
C LEU A 214 -8.42 15.44 1.98
N PRO A 215 -7.15 15.40 1.51
CA PRO A 215 -6.87 15.04 0.14
C PRO A 215 -7.37 13.61 -0.13
N ILE A 216 -8.00 13.41 -1.28
CA ILE A 216 -8.51 12.11 -1.71
C ILE A 216 -7.50 11.47 -2.66
N ILE A 217 -7.14 10.23 -2.37
CA ILE A 217 -6.27 9.40 -3.20
C ILE A 217 -7.08 8.20 -3.68
N ILE A 218 -7.08 7.91 -4.98
CA ILE A 218 -7.77 6.74 -5.52
C ILE A 218 -6.79 5.57 -5.62
N LYS A 219 -7.10 4.46 -4.96
CA LYS A 219 -6.34 3.21 -5.01
C LYS A 219 -7.06 2.18 -5.88
N GLY A 220 -6.35 1.57 -6.81
CA GLY A 220 -6.88 0.50 -7.66
C GLY A 220 -6.93 0.83 -9.15
N ILE A 221 -6.44 2.00 -9.55
CA ILE A 221 -6.40 2.41 -10.97
C ILE A 221 -5.27 1.64 -11.65
N LEU A 222 -5.58 1.04 -12.80
CA LEU A 222 -4.63 0.32 -13.66
C LEU A 222 -4.65 0.82 -15.11
N THR A 223 -5.55 1.74 -15.45
CA THR A 223 -5.80 2.18 -16.82
C THR A 223 -5.60 3.69 -16.98
N LYS A 224 -5.16 4.13 -18.16
CA LYS A 224 -5.10 5.55 -18.52
C LYS A 224 -6.47 6.22 -18.46
N GLU A 225 -7.54 5.53 -18.86
CA GLU A 225 -8.89 6.08 -18.91
C GLU A 225 -9.38 6.48 -17.51
N ASP A 226 -9.17 5.60 -16.52
CA ASP A 226 -9.55 5.88 -15.14
C ASP A 226 -8.60 6.89 -14.48
N ALA A 227 -7.33 6.92 -14.88
CA ALA A 227 -6.39 7.96 -14.43
C ALA A 227 -6.84 9.36 -14.89
N GLU A 228 -7.29 9.50 -16.13
CA GLU A 228 -7.87 10.76 -16.62
C GLU A 228 -9.15 11.14 -15.89
N LEU A 229 -10.01 10.16 -15.57
CA LEU A 229 -11.22 10.40 -14.79
C LEU A 229 -10.87 10.87 -13.37
N ALA A 230 -9.89 10.26 -12.72
CA ALA A 230 -9.41 10.70 -11.41
C ALA A 230 -8.96 12.16 -11.43
N VAL A 231 -8.17 12.57 -12.43
CA VAL A 231 -7.77 13.97 -12.60
C VAL A 231 -8.99 14.88 -12.82
N ARG A 232 -9.93 14.48 -13.69
CA ARG A 232 -11.15 15.26 -13.98
C ARG A 232 -12.02 15.47 -12.74
N HIS A 233 -12.05 14.51 -11.81
CA HIS A 233 -12.81 14.60 -10.56
C HIS A 233 -12.06 15.33 -9.43
N GLY A 234 -10.82 15.78 -9.69
CA GLY A 234 -10.05 16.63 -8.80
C GLY A 234 -9.53 15.92 -7.55
N VAL A 235 -9.13 14.65 -7.68
CA VAL A 235 -8.41 13.92 -6.61
C VAL A 235 -6.96 14.41 -6.53
N GLN A 236 -6.28 14.15 -5.41
CA GLN A 236 -4.91 14.64 -5.16
C GLN A 236 -3.83 13.61 -5.47
N GLY A 237 -4.21 12.33 -5.57
CA GLY A 237 -3.28 11.30 -6.00
C GLY A 237 -3.95 10.02 -6.48
N ILE A 238 -3.12 9.16 -7.07
CA ILE A 238 -3.51 7.84 -7.56
C ILE A 238 -2.51 6.81 -7.02
N ILE A 239 -2.99 5.69 -6.46
CA ILE A 239 -2.17 4.51 -6.18
C ILE A 239 -2.47 3.48 -7.27
N VAL A 240 -1.51 3.30 -8.18
CA VAL A 240 -1.53 2.21 -9.16
C VAL A 240 -1.44 0.88 -8.41
N SER A 241 -2.53 0.12 -8.44
CA SER A 241 -2.71 -1.04 -7.58
C SER A 241 -3.63 -2.06 -8.25
N ASN A 242 -3.26 -3.34 -8.18
CA ASN A 242 -4.14 -4.48 -8.47
C ASN A 242 -4.50 -5.23 -7.19
N HIS A 243 -4.54 -4.50 -6.06
CA HIS A 243 -4.79 -5.05 -4.73
C HIS A 243 -3.81 -6.15 -4.30
N GLY A 244 -2.59 -6.14 -4.82
CA GLY A 244 -1.60 -7.19 -4.61
C GLY A 244 -1.96 -8.52 -5.26
N GLY A 245 -2.72 -8.50 -6.36
CA GLY A 245 -3.21 -9.66 -7.10
C GLY A 245 -4.32 -10.42 -6.37
N ARG A 246 -5.18 -9.72 -5.62
CA ARG A 246 -6.20 -10.31 -4.72
C ARG A 246 -7.65 -10.08 -5.17
N GLN A 247 -7.85 -9.39 -6.30
CA GLN A 247 -9.17 -9.06 -6.86
C GLN A 247 -9.35 -9.76 -8.21
N LEU A 248 -9.20 -9.05 -9.32
CA LEU A 248 -9.25 -9.62 -10.66
C LEU A 248 -7.89 -10.24 -11.03
N ASP A 249 -7.84 -11.56 -11.21
CA ASP A 249 -6.65 -12.26 -11.71
C ASP A 249 -6.56 -12.21 -13.24
N GLY A 250 -5.35 -12.24 -13.80
CA GLY A 250 -5.08 -12.06 -15.23
C GLY A 250 -4.90 -10.60 -15.67
N GLY A 251 -5.00 -9.64 -14.73
CA GLY A 251 -4.66 -8.24 -14.95
C GLY A 251 -3.14 -7.98 -14.96
N PRO A 252 -2.70 -6.79 -15.41
CA PRO A 252 -1.28 -6.45 -15.51
C PRO A 252 -0.61 -6.36 -14.13
N ALA A 253 0.72 -6.54 -14.12
CA ALA A 253 1.53 -6.11 -12.99
C ALA A 253 1.46 -4.59 -12.85
N THR A 254 1.45 -4.09 -11.60
CA THR A 254 1.31 -2.65 -11.34
C THR A 254 2.45 -1.82 -11.91
N ILE A 255 3.67 -2.37 -11.95
CA ILE A 255 4.83 -1.67 -12.51
C ILE A 255 4.73 -1.48 -14.03
N ASP A 256 4.01 -2.36 -14.72
CA ASP A 256 3.76 -2.23 -16.16
C ASP A 256 2.63 -1.21 -16.40
N ALA A 257 1.54 -1.27 -15.63
CA ALA A 257 0.44 -0.31 -15.67
C ALA A 257 0.85 1.12 -15.25
N LEU A 258 1.91 1.26 -14.45
CA LEU A 258 2.39 2.56 -13.96
C LEU A 258 2.70 3.53 -15.09
N VAL A 259 3.29 3.04 -16.19
CA VAL A 259 3.76 3.88 -17.29
C VAL A 259 2.60 4.66 -17.90
N GLU A 260 1.52 3.96 -18.28
CA GLU A 260 0.38 4.61 -18.91
C GLU A 260 -0.38 5.54 -17.96
N VAL A 261 -0.45 5.21 -16.67
CA VAL A 261 -1.09 6.07 -15.66
C VAL A 261 -0.30 7.36 -15.47
N VAL A 262 1.03 7.28 -15.36
CA VAL A 262 1.90 8.46 -15.24
C VAL A 262 1.80 9.36 -16.48
N GLU A 263 1.79 8.76 -17.67
CA GLU A 263 1.62 9.48 -18.94
C GLU A 263 0.25 10.17 -19.02
N ALA A 264 -0.82 9.52 -18.57
CA ALA A 264 -2.17 10.07 -18.58
C ALA A 264 -2.35 11.25 -17.62
N VAL A 265 -1.76 11.20 -16.42
CA VAL A 265 -1.93 12.28 -15.43
C VAL A 265 -1.12 13.52 -15.75
N GLN A 266 0.00 13.40 -16.48
CA GLN A 266 0.86 14.51 -16.89
C GLN A 266 1.27 15.44 -15.72
N GLY A 267 1.56 14.86 -14.55
CA GLY A 267 1.98 15.59 -13.35
C GLY A 267 0.88 16.41 -12.67
N ARG A 268 -0.39 16.31 -13.08
CA ARG A 268 -1.52 17.04 -12.49
C ARG A 268 -1.88 16.55 -11.08
N VAL A 269 -1.54 15.30 -10.75
CA VAL A 269 -1.71 14.67 -9.44
C VAL A 269 -0.48 13.82 -9.12
N GLU A 270 -0.24 13.51 -7.84
CA GLU A 270 0.82 12.57 -7.48
C GLU A 270 0.41 11.13 -7.86
N VAL A 271 1.35 10.35 -8.43
CA VAL A 271 1.15 8.92 -8.70
C VAL A 271 2.01 8.11 -7.76
N TYR A 272 1.42 7.10 -7.13
CA TYR A 272 2.07 6.14 -6.27
C TYR A 272 1.85 4.73 -6.81
N LEU A 273 2.54 3.75 -6.24
CA LEU A 273 2.40 2.35 -6.65
C LEU A 273 2.44 1.40 -5.46
N ASP A 274 1.62 0.34 -5.49
CA ASP A 274 1.82 -0.85 -4.65
C ASP A 274 1.91 -2.12 -5.51
N GLY A 275 2.15 -3.27 -4.87
CA GLY A 275 2.25 -4.57 -5.55
C GLY A 275 3.68 -4.94 -5.98
N GLY A 276 4.13 -6.14 -5.60
CA GLY A 276 5.40 -6.69 -6.08
C GLY A 276 6.70 -6.17 -5.44
N ILE A 277 6.71 -4.99 -4.81
CA ILE A 277 7.93 -4.39 -4.20
C ILE A 277 8.51 -5.29 -3.12
N ARG A 278 9.75 -5.75 -3.30
CA ARG A 278 10.49 -6.57 -2.33
C ARG A 278 11.92 -6.13 -2.09
N LYS A 279 12.44 -5.20 -2.91
CA LYS A 279 13.82 -4.75 -2.87
C LYS A 279 13.92 -3.25 -3.06
N GLY A 280 15.00 -2.64 -2.58
CA GLY A 280 15.30 -1.23 -2.84
C GLY A 280 15.43 -0.91 -4.33
N SER A 281 15.90 -1.86 -5.15
CA SER A 281 15.94 -1.71 -6.60
C SER A 281 14.54 -1.71 -7.26
N ASP A 282 13.53 -2.31 -6.65
CA ASP A 282 12.15 -2.23 -7.13
C ASP A 282 11.59 -0.82 -6.89
N VAL A 283 11.90 -0.23 -5.72
CA VAL A 283 11.59 1.17 -5.39
C VAL A 283 12.20 2.11 -6.43
N LEU A 284 13.50 1.96 -6.72
CA LEU A 284 14.19 2.78 -7.72
C LEU A 284 13.57 2.68 -9.11
N LYS A 285 13.15 1.48 -9.54
CA LYS A 285 12.46 1.30 -10.83
C LYS A 285 11.11 2.02 -10.87
N ALA A 286 10.31 1.90 -9.80
CA ALA A 286 9.02 2.58 -9.73
C ALA A 286 9.18 4.11 -9.79
N LEU A 287 10.15 4.67 -9.06
CA LEU A 287 10.44 6.09 -9.11
C LEU A 287 10.95 6.54 -10.49
N ALA A 288 11.83 5.74 -11.12
CA ALA A 288 12.31 6.02 -12.47
C ALA A 288 11.19 6.01 -13.53
N LEU A 289 10.09 5.29 -13.27
CA LEU A 289 8.89 5.27 -14.10
C LEU A 289 7.87 6.35 -13.72
N GLY A 290 8.16 7.20 -12.74
CA GLY A 290 7.35 8.38 -12.39
C GLY A 290 6.46 8.23 -11.16
N ALA A 291 6.54 7.11 -10.42
CA ALA A 291 5.92 7.05 -9.11
C ALA A 291 6.64 7.99 -8.12
N LYS A 292 5.89 8.73 -7.31
CA LYS A 292 6.40 9.59 -6.25
C LYS A 292 6.88 8.80 -5.03
N CYS A 293 6.21 7.68 -4.76
CA CYS A 293 6.43 6.79 -3.62
C CYS A 293 5.81 5.43 -3.91
N VAL A 294 6.31 4.39 -3.25
CA VAL A 294 5.71 3.04 -3.28
C VAL A 294 5.15 2.64 -1.92
N PHE A 295 4.19 1.72 -1.90
CA PHE A 295 3.61 1.20 -0.66
C PHE A 295 3.79 -0.32 -0.56
N ILE A 296 4.26 -0.79 0.60
CA ILE A 296 4.41 -2.22 0.89
C ILE A 296 3.23 -2.75 1.70
N GLY A 297 2.64 -3.87 1.25
CA GLY A 297 1.58 -4.60 1.96
C GLY A 297 2.14 -5.79 2.73
N ARG A 298 2.20 -6.96 2.08
CA ARG A 298 2.65 -8.22 2.70
C ARG A 298 4.00 -8.13 3.45
N PRO A 299 5.04 -7.45 2.93
CA PRO A 299 6.29 -7.28 3.69
C PRO A 299 6.10 -6.65 5.07
N ALA A 300 5.14 -5.72 5.22
CA ALA A 300 4.88 -5.12 6.52
C ALA A 300 4.31 -6.14 7.51
N LEU A 301 3.37 -6.99 7.04
CA LEU A 301 2.78 -8.07 7.84
C LEU A 301 3.81 -9.13 8.22
N TRP A 302 4.77 -9.42 7.35
CA TRP A 302 5.86 -10.37 7.65
C TRP A 302 6.83 -9.81 8.70
N GLY A 303 7.13 -8.51 8.63
CA GLY A 303 7.87 -7.80 9.69
C GLY A 303 7.17 -7.90 11.04
N LEU A 304 5.85 -7.65 11.07
CA LEU A 304 5.04 -7.83 12.27
C LEU A 304 5.08 -9.27 12.80
N ALA A 305 4.96 -10.27 11.92
CA ALA A 305 5.01 -11.68 12.32
C ALA A 305 6.36 -12.09 12.93
N TYR A 306 7.45 -11.42 12.57
CA TYR A 306 8.78 -11.70 13.11
C TYR A 306 8.97 -11.16 14.53
N LYS A 307 8.74 -9.86 14.73
CA LYS A 307 9.00 -9.17 16.02
C LYS A 307 8.11 -7.94 16.23
N GLY A 308 6.87 -7.96 15.74
CA GLY A 308 5.95 -6.84 15.85
C GLY A 308 6.53 -5.55 15.27
N GLU A 309 6.55 -4.50 16.09
CA GLU A 309 7.09 -3.19 15.73
C GLU A 309 8.55 -3.25 15.27
N GLU A 310 9.43 -3.91 16.03
CA GLU A 310 10.86 -3.99 15.71
C GLU A 310 11.09 -4.68 14.36
N GLY A 311 10.38 -5.79 14.11
CA GLY A 311 10.51 -6.54 12.87
C GLY A 311 10.02 -5.75 11.65
N LEU A 312 9.00 -4.90 11.82
CA LEU A 312 8.58 -3.99 10.77
C LEU A 312 9.58 -2.85 10.55
N GLN A 313 10.18 -2.31 11.60
CA GLN A 313 11.28 -1.36 11.45
C GLN A 313 12.48 -1.99 10.73
N ASP A 314 12.81 -3.25 11.00
CA ASP A 314 13.86 -4.00 10.28
C ASP A 314 13.55 -4.11 8.78
N VAL A 315 12.31 -4.46 8.41
CA VAL A 315 11.87 -4.49 7.00
C VAL A 315 12.05 -3.13 6.33
N LEU A 316 11.65 -2.05 7.00
CA LEU A 316 11.76 -0.69 6.45
C LEU A 316 13.23 -0.23 6.35
N ARG A 317 14.07 -0.54 7.33
CA ARG A 317 15.52 -0.26 7.30
C ARG A 317 16.20 -0.98 6.15
N ILE A 318 15.93 -2.28 5.97
CA ILE A 318 16.48 -3.07 4.85
C ILE A 318 16.09 -2.45 3.51
N LEU A 319 14.81 -2.09 3.32
CA LEU A 319 14.39 -1.41 2.09
C LEU A 319 15.06 -0.05 1.89
N GLN A 320 15.22 0.72 2.97
CA GLN A 320 15.89 2.02 2.94
C GLN A 320 17.36 1.88 2.52
N ASP A 321 18.08 0.93 3.11
CA ASP A 321 19.49 0.65 2.84
C ASP A 321 19.70 0.13 1.42
N GLU A 322 18.88 -0.84 0.98
CA GLU A 322 18.92 -1.34 -0.39
C GLU A 322 18.57 -0.26 -1.41
N PHE A 323 17.63 0.64 -1.10
CA PHE A 323 17.24 1.73 -1.99
C PHE A 323 18.36 2.75 -2.11
N ARG A 324 18.93 3.17 -0.98
CA ARG A 324 20.10 4.06 -0.93
C ARG A 324 21.26 3.48 -1.74
N LEU A 325 21.58 2.19 -1.54
CA LEU A 325 22.63 1.52 -2.32
C LEU A 325 22.30 1.48 -3.82
N SER A 326 21.05 1.19 -4.18
CA SER A 326 20.61 1.18 -5.58
C SER A 326 20.75 2.55 -6.25
N MET A 327 20.39 3.63 -5.55
CA MET A 327 20.59 5.00 -6.02
C MET A 327 22.08 5.32 -6.22
N ALA A 328 22.92 4.98 -5.24
CA ALA A 328 24.36 5.21 -5.31
C ALA A 328 24.98 4.52 -6.53
N LEU A 329 24.65 3.23 -6.73
CA LEU A 329 25.13 2.44 -7.87
C LEU A 329 24.55 2.89 -9.21
N ALA A 330 23.37 3.52 -9.21
CA ALA A 330 22.77 4.13 -10.39
C ALA A 330 23.39 5.50 -10.73
N GLY A 331 24.15 6.11 -9.80
CA GLY A 331 24.74 7.43 -9.95
C GLY A 331 23.76 8.58 -9.65
N CYS A 332 22.81 8.36 -8.73
CA CYS A 332 21.84 9.37 -8.28
C CYS A 332 22.13 9.77 -6.83
N ALA A 333 22.46 11.03 -6.60
CA ALA A 333 22.69 11.54 -5.25
C ALA A 333 21.37 11.94 -4.55
N SER A 334 20.35 12.33 -5.32
CA SER A 334 19.03 12.70 -4.80
C SER A 334 17.88 11.98 -5.50
N VAL A 335 16.72 11.87 -4.83
CA VAL A 335 15.51 11.32 -5.47
C VAL A 335 15.06 12.12 -6.70
N SER A 336 15.43 13.40 -6.77
CA SER A 336 15.08 14.28 -7.89
C SER A 336 15.85 13.98 -9.17
N GLU A 337 16.97 13.26 -9.07
CA GLU A 337 17.76 12.80 -10.22
C GLU A 337 17.24 11.49 -10.81
N ILE A 338 16.32 10.82 -10.12
CA ILE A 338 15.74 9.56 -10.57
C ILE A 338 14.73 9.86 -11.69
N GLY A 339 14.91 9.22 -12.85
CA GLY A 339 13.97 9.38 -13.94
C GLY A 339 14.08 8.29 -15.00
N ARG A 340 13.24 8.41 -16.03
CA ARG A 340 13.05 7.37 -17.07
C ARG A 340 14.34 6.92 -17.75
N HIS A 341 15.31 7.83 -17.87
CA HIS A 341 16.63 7.56 -18.45
C HIS A 341 17.43 6.45 -17.74
N LEU A 342 17.11 6.15 -16.47
CA LEU A 342 17.77 5.10 -15.68
C LEU A 342 17.29 3.70 -16.01
N VAL A 343 16.19 3.54 -16.73
CA VAL A 343 15.56 2.24 -16.94
C VAL A 343 15.26 1.99 -18.41
N GLN A 344 15.33 0.72 -18.80
CA GLN A 344 14.84 0.24 -20.08
C GLN A 344 14.05 -1.04 -19.87
N PHE A 345 12.97 -1.22 -20.64
CA PHE A 345 12.29 -2.51 -20.71
C PHE A 345 13.10 -3.46 -21.58
N SER A 346 13.26 -4.69 -21.11
CA SER A 346 13.86 -5.77 -21.89
C SER A 346 13.03 -5.99 -23.14
N LYS A 347 13.65 -5.97 -24.32
CA LYS A 347 13.00 -6.27 -25.61
C LYS A 347 12.80 -7.78 -25.86
N LEU A 348 12.78 -8.57 -24.79
CA LEU A 348 12.71 -10.03 -24.91
C LEU A 348 11.28 -10.47 -25.19
#